data_AF-A0A2T1C2I1-F1
#
_entry.id   AF-A0A2T1C2I1-F1
#
_cell.length_a   1.000
_cell.length_b   1.000
_cell.length_c   1.000
_cell.angle_alpha   90.00
_cell.angle_beta   90.00
_cell.angle_gamma   90.00
#
_symmetry.space_group_name_H-M   'P 1'
#
loop_
_entity.id
_entity.type
_entity.pdbx_description
1 polymer ?
#
loop_
_entity_poly.entity_id
_entity_poly.type
_entity_poly.pdbx_seq_one_letter_code
_entity_poly.pdbx_strand_id
1 'polypeptide(L)'
;MEMERIGQMKQPLIAKFIRALRQELNLTQEQFAAELGVTFPTVNRWENGKTKPSPIAQRLIQIRLKDMGLRGQKLLDSDGKAN
;
A
#
# COMPACT_ATOMS: atom_id res chain seq x y z
N MET A 1 14.42 11.63 4.05
CA MET A 1 14.17 10.40 3.24
C MET A 1 13.54 9.39 4.18
N GLU A 2 12.21 9.33 4.23
CA GLU A 2 11.46 8.70 5.32
C GLU A 2 10.41 7.74 4.75
N MET A 3 10.82 6.86 3.82
CA MET A 3 9.90 5.95 3.11
C MET A 3 10.02 4.48 3.54
N GLU A 4 10.85 4.14 4.53
CA GLU A 4 10.95 2.78 5.09
C GLU A 4 9.79 2.40 6.04
N ARG A 5 8.80 3.30 6.25
CA ARG A 5 7.74 3.11 7.25
C ARG A 5 6.82 1.91 6.97
N ILE A 6 6.65 1.48 5.73
CA ILE A 6 5.68 0.42 5.35
C ILE A 6 6.00 -0.92 6.02
N GLY A 7 7.27 -1.32 6.09
CA GLY A 7 7.66 -2.60 6.68
C GLY A 7 7.41 -2.70 8.18
N GLN A 8 7.40 -1.55 8.87
CA GLN A 8 7.14 -1.43 10.29
C GLN A 8 5.64 -1.35 10.64
N MET A 9 4.77 -1.06 9.65
CA MET A 9 3.33 -0.98 9.87
C MET A 9 2.76 -2.33 10.32
N LYS A 10 2.02 -2.32 11.42
CA LYS A 10 1.31 -3.50 11.94
C LYS A 10 -0.04 -3.65 11.25
N GLN A 11 -0.58 -4.87 11.24
CA GLN A 11 -1.99 -5.06 10.87
C GLN A 11 -2.88 -4.45 11.97
N PRO A 12 -4.06 -3.89 11.64
CA PRO A 12 -4.62 -3.74 10.30
C PRO A 12 -4.19 -2.45 9.57
N LEU A 13 -3.29 -1.64 10.15
CA LEU A 13 -2.90 -0.34 9.56
C LEU A 13 -2.33 -0.50 8.15
N ILE A 14 -1.43 -1.46 7.94
CA ILE A 14 -0.88 -1.72 6.60
C ILE A 14 -1.96 -2.14 5.59
N ALA A 15 -2.98 -2.88 6.02
CA ALA A 15 -4.10 -3.27 5.16
C ALA A 15 -4.94 -2.06 4.72
N LYS A 16 -5.26 -1.17 5.67
CA LYS A 16 -5.97 0.09 5.40
C LYS A 16 -5.18 0.97 4.45
N PHE A 17 -3.87 1.12 4.70
CA PHE A 17 -2.98 1.90 3.87
C PHE A 17 -2.93 1.39 2.42
N ILE A 18 -2.76 0.08 2.22
CA ILE A 18 -2.72 -0.53 0.88
C ILE A 18 -4.04 -0.27 0.14
N ARG A 19 -5.17 -0.44 0.83
CA ARG A 19 -6.49 -0.18 0.26
C ARG A 19 -6.65 1.29 -0.13
N ALA A 20 -6.23 2.21 0.74
CA ALA A 20 -6.30 3.65 0.49
C ALA A 20 -5.43 4.06 -0.71
N LEU A 21 -4.21 3.52 -0.80
CA LEU A 21 -3.33 3.74 -1.96
C LEU A 21 -3.99 3.27 -3.26
N ARG A 22 -4.54 2.05 -3.26
CA ARG A 22 -5.23 1.54 -4.45
C ARG A 22 -6.42 2.41 -4.85
N GLN A 23 -7.20 2.88 -3.88
CA GLN A 23 -8.35 3.74 -4.12
C GLN A 23 -7.93 5.12 -4.66
N GLU A 24 -6.86 5.71 -4.14
CA GLU A 24 -6.30 6.97 -4.64
C GLU A 24 -5.82 6.86 -6.10
N LEU A 25 -5.31 5.68 -6.47
CA LEU A 25 -4.93 5.36 -7.85
C LEU A 25 -6.13 5.02 -8.76
N ASN A 26 -7.34 4.94 -8.22
CA ASN A 26 -8.57 4.50 -8.92
C ASN A 26 -8.44 3.12 -9.58
N LEU A 27 -7.75 2.18 -8.92
CA LEU A 27 -7.52 0.82 -9.43
C LEU A 27 -8.42 -0.22 -8.76
N THR A 28 -8.81 -1.24 -9.52
CA THR A 28 -9.35 -2.48 -8.94
C THR A 28 -8.23 -3.28 -8.23
N GLN A 29 -8.59 -4.26 -7.41
CA GLN A 29 -7.60 -5.12 -6.76
C GLN A 29 -6.78 -5.92 -7.79
N GLU A 30 -7.39 -6.33 -8.90
CA GLU A 30 -6.74 -7.01 -10.02
C GLU A 30 -5.75 -6.11 -10.73
N GLN A 31 -6.13 -4.87 -11.03
CA GLN A 31 -5.25 -3.90 -11.69
C GLN A 31 -4.05 -3.55 -10.80
N PHE A 32 -4.30 -3.34 -9.51
CA PHE A 32 -3.24 -3.08 -8.55
C PHE A 32 -2.31 -4.28 -8.37
N ALA A 33 -2.86 -5.51 -8.39
CA ALA A 33 -2.07 -6.73 -8.35
C ALA A 33 -1.17 -6.85 -9.58
N ALA A 34 -1.72 -6.62 -10.78
CA ALA A 34 -0.97 -6.64 -12.04
C ALA A 34 0.18 -5.63 -12.04
N GLU A 35 -0.07 -4.43 -11.53
CA GLU A 35 0.94 -3.37 -11.41
C GLU A 35 2.11 -3.76 -10.48
N LEU A 36 1.80 -4.45 -9.37
CA LEU A 36 2.79 -4.92 -8.40
C LEU A 36 3.41 -6.28 -8.78
N GLY A 37 3.03 -6.88 -9.91
CA GLY A 37 3.51 -8.20 -10.34
C GLY A 37 3.08 -9.34 -9.41
N VAL A 38 1.93 -9.20 -8.74
CA VAL A 38 1.34 -10.23 -7.87
C VAL A 38 -0.06 -10.61 -8.35
N THR A 39 -0.67 -11.60 -7.71
CA THR A 39 -2.02 -12.05 -8.05
C THR A 39 -3.09 -11.32 -7.24
N PHE A 40 -4.31 -11.20 -7.78
CA PHE A 40 -5.47 -10.65 -7.06
C PHE A 40 -5.67 -11.24 -5.65
N PRO A 41 -5.63 -12.58 -5.44
CA PRO A 41 -5.79 -13.15 -4.10
C PRO A 41 -4.71 -12.71 -3.11
N THR A 42 -3.55 -12.28 -3.61
CA THR A 42 -2.46 -11.76 -2.78
C THR A 42 -2.81 -10.36 -2.25
N VAL A 43 -3.24 -9.46 -3.13
CA VAL A 43 -3.74 -8.11 -2.74
C VAL A 43 -4.97 -8.23 -1.83
N ASN A 44 -5.93 -9.09 -2.17
CA ASN A 44 -7.12 -9.32 -1.34
C ASN A 44 -6.75 -9.75 0.09
N ARG A 45 -5.76 -10.63 0.26
CA ARG A 45 -5.28 -11.04 1.60
C ARG A 45 -4.57 -9.90 2.33
N TRP A 46 -3.87 -9.01 1.64
CA TRP A 46 -3.26 -7.83 2.27
C TRP A 46 -4.31 -6.84 2.76
N GLU A 47 -5.28 -6.47 1.92
CA GLU A 47 -6.33 -5.50 2.26
C GLU A 47 -7.30 -6.00 3.35
N ASN A 48 -7.44 -7.32 3.51
CA ASN A 48 -8.21 -7.94 4.59
C ASN A 48 -7.36 -8.30 5.82
N GLY A 49 -6.11 -7.85 5.88
CA GLY A 49 -5.25 -8.04 7.05
C GLY A 49 -4.76 -9.47 7.28
N LYS A 50 -5.00 -10.41 6.34
CA LYS A 50 -4.67 -11.84 6.49
C LYS A 50 -3.18 -12.11 6.37
N THR A 51 -2.47 -11.34 5.55
CA THR A 51 -1.01 -11.42 5.37
C THR A 51 -0.45 -10.02 5.15
N LYS A 52 0.85 -9.83 5.35
CA LYS A 52 1.54 -8.58 4.99
C LYS A 52 2.21 -8.72 3.62
N PRO A 53 2.44 -7.61 2.88
CA PRO A 53 3.25 -7.66 1.67
C PRO A 53 4.68 -8.08 1.98
N SER A 54 5.28 -8.84 1.06
CA SER A 54 6.70 -9.21 1.13
C SER A 54 7.59 -7.97 1.03
N PRO A 55 8.86 -8.03 1.45
CA PRO A 55 9.78 -6.89 1.33
C PRO A 55 9.88 -6.32 -0.10
N ILE A 56 9.80 -7.18 -1.12
CA ILE A 56 9.80 -6.76 -2.52
C ILE A 56 8.53 -5.98 -2.86
N ALA A 57 7.35 -6.48 -2.47
CA ALA A 57 6.09 -5.79 -2.69
C ALA A 57 6.03 -4.44 -1.95
N GLN A 58 6.56 -4.38 -0.73
CA GLN A 58 6.68 -3.12 0.02
C GLN A 58 7.54 -2.11 -0.74
N ARG A 59 8.65 -2.55 -1.35
CA ARG A 59 9.52 -1.68 -2.16
C ARG A 59 8.81 -1.16 -3.41
N LEU A 60 8.05 -2.01 -4.10
CA LEU A 60 7.27 -1.58 -5.27
C LEU A 60 6.19 -0.56 -4.89
N ILE A 61 5.51 -0.78 -3.77
CA ILE A 61 4.56 0.19 -3.20
C ILE A 61 5.26 1.52 -2.89
N GLN A 62 6.47 1.51 -2.31
CA GLN A 62 7.25 2.73 -2.05
C GLN A 62 7.62 3.47 -3.33
N ILE A 63 8.03 2.75 -4.37
CA ILE A 63 8.33 3.34 -5.69
C ILE A 63 7.08 4.03 -6.23
N ARG A 64 5.93 3.34 -6.21
CA ARG A 64 4.68 3.93 -6.70
C ARG A 64 4.26 5.17 -5.92
N LEU A 65 4.43 5.18 -4.59
CA LEU A 65 4.18 6.37 -3.77
C LEU A 65 5.08 7.55 -4.14
N LYS A 66 6.35 7.27 -4.48
CA LYS A 66 7.29 8.30 -4.91
C LYS A 66 6.87 8.91 -6.25
N ASP A 67 6.37 8.09 -7.17
CA ASP A 67 5.87 8.55 -8.48
C ASP A 67 4.64 9.45 -8.34
N MET A 68 3.84 9.28 -7.27
CA MET A 68 2.72 10.16 -6.92
C MET A 68 3.14 11.51 -6.32
N GLY A 69 4.42 11.70 -5.99
CA GLY A 69 4.96 12.93 -5.40
C GLY A 69 4.28 13.35 -4.10
N LEU A 70 3.87 14.62 -4.00
CA LEU A 70 3.26 15.20 -2.79
C LEU A 70 1.96 14.49 -2.36
N ARG A 71 1.22 13.87 -3.29
CA ARG A 71 -0.01 13.12 -2.98
C ARG A 71 0.30 11.82 -2.23
N GLY A 72 1.31 11.08 -2.68
CA GLY A 72 1.77 9.87 -2.00
C GLY A 72 2.31 10.14 -0.60
N GLN A 73 3.00 11.27 -0.42
CA GLN A 73 3.49 11.70 0.89
C GLN A 73 2.33 12.03 1.85
N LYS A 74 1.32 12.79 1.39
CA LYS A 74 0.13 13.08 2.21
C LYS A 74 -0.60 11.82 2.64
N LEU A 75 -0.72 10.82 1.76
CA LEU A 75 -1.38 9.55 2.08
C LEU A 75 -0.66 8.78 3.19
N LEU A 76 0.68 8.76 3.17
CA LEU A 76 1.50 8.17 4.23
C LEU A 76 1.32 8.88 5.58
N ASP A 77 1.10 10.19 5.56
CA ASP A 77 0.99 11.01 6.76
C ASP A 77 -0.43 11.06 7.32
N SER A 78 -1.46 10.90 6.48
CA SER A 78 -2.87 10.92 6.86
C SER A 78 -3.35 9.64 7.54
N ASP A 79 -2.78 8.48 7.18
CA ASP A 79 -3.19 7.19 7.76
C ASP A 79 -2.64 6.97 9.19
N GLY A 80 -1.79 7.89 9.67
CA GLY A 80 -1.44 8.03 11.10
C GLY A 80 -2.41 8.91 11.90
N LYS A 81 -3.43 9.52 11.26
CA LYS A 81 -4.39 10.45 11.87
C LYS A 81 -5.86 10.09 11.64
N ALA A 82 -6.16 8.86 11.23
CA ALA A 82 -7.55 8.43 11.02
C ALA A 82 -8.09 7.68 12.26
N ASN A 83 -8.77 8.45 13.12
CA ASN A 83 -9.70 8.07 14.22
C ASN A 83 -9.26 7.02 15.25
#